data_AF-A0A9P7KI39-F1
#
_entry.id   AF-A0A9P7KI39-F1
#
_cell.length_a   1.000
_cell.length_b   1.000
_cell.length_c   1.000
_cell.angle_alpha   90.00
_cell.angle_beta   90.00
_cell.angle_gamma   90.00
#
_symmetry.space_group_name_H-M   'P 1'
#
loop_
_entity.id
_entity.type
_entity.pdbx_description
1 polymer ?
#
loop_
_entity_poly.entity_id
_entity_poly.type
_entity_poly.pdbx_seq_one_letter_code
_entity_poly.pdbx_strand_id
1 'polypeptide(L)'
;MSRGSRGDRVVASGNISHSMRENYQQGVSEYYMKVGSIYRNPHFPGVRRCLFQWLNRWWQMESSILHTQTVMFDMACEWWALGRKFYESSKGKGTDKSPAPLSQRNPQKNALITPPPIGPEAPQPTIVATDPFTSAAYFDRTSLPCSALSFRDIAEGFLPAPGSTESTADATHYPTIDLIICSFALHLVESPSELFSLLWELSSNARWLVIVAPHKKPEIKDGWGWTKWDVYNWEPCSMTDNLPEILHDRYVPLSDVLLEDALNS
;
A
#
# COMPACT_ATOMS: atom_id res chain seq x y z
N MET A 1 25.21 -8.68 34.07
CA MET A 1 25.04 -9.29 32.73
C MET A 1 23.59 -9.71 32.57
N SER A 2 22.76 -8.85 31.99
CA SER A 2 21.34 -9.12 31.73
C SER A 2 21.12 -9.04 30.23
N ARG A 3 20.82 -10.18 29.60
CA ARG A 3 20.52 -10.25 28.16
C ARG A 3 19.06 -9.85 27.98
N GLY A 4 18.88 -8.69 27.35
CA GLY A 4 17.58 -8.13 26.99
C GLY A 4 16.79 -9.05 26.07
N SER A 5 15.50 -9.14 26.38
CA SER A 5 14.45 -9.85 25.66
C SER A 5 14.40 -9.43 24.19
N ARG A 6 14.68 -10.38 23.29
CA ARG A 6 14.40 -10.25 21.86
C ARG A 6 12.90 -10.38 21.67
N GLY A 7 12.30 -9.42 20.98
CA GLY A 7 10.86 -9.33 20.75
C GLY A 7 10.23 -10.66 20.39
N ASP A 8 9.14 -10.97 21.10
CA ASP A 8 8.28 -12.11 20.85
C ASP A 8 7.89 -12.15 19.38
N ARG A 9 8.49 -13.09 18.64
CA ARG A 9 7.78 -13.75 17.55
C ARG A 9 6.61 -14.45 18.21
N VAL A 10 5.40 -13.92 18.05
CA VAL A 10 4.20 -14.73 18.23
C VAL A 10 4.29 -15.82 17.17
N VAL A 11 4.80 -16.98 17.59
CA VAL A 11 4.74 -18.23 16.84
C VAL A 11 3.25 -18.51 16.72
N ALA A 12 2.66 -18.10 15.60
CA ALA A 12 1.36 -18.59 15.19
C ALA A 12 1.47 -20.11 15.23
N SER A 13 0.70 -20.69 16.15
CA SER A 13 0.71 -22.09 16.52
C SER A 13 0.73 -23.01 15.28
N GLY A 14 1.88 -23.64 15.05
CA GLY A 14 2.01 -25.03 14.59
C GLY A 14 1.65 -25.44 13.16
N ASN A 15 1.01 -24.63 12.30
CA ASN A 15 0.49 -25.19 11.02
C ASN A 15 0.49 -24.26 9.79
N ILE A 16 1.24 -23.15 9.80
CA ILE A 16 1.27 -22.19 8.68
C ILE A 16 2.57 -22.38 7.88
N SER A 17 2.45 -22.74 6.61
CA SER A 17 3.58 -22.84 5.69
C SER A 17 4.23 -21.48 5.42
N HIS A 18 5.51 -21.49 5.06
CA HIS A 18 6.22 -20.33 4.53
C HIS A 18 5.67 -19.84 3.17
N SER A 19 4.97 -20.72 2.43
CA SER A 19 4.37 -20.43 1.13
C SER A 19 2.90 -20.03 1.27
N MET A 20 2.54 -18.82 0.82
CA MET A 20 1.13 -18.37 0.79
C MET A 20 0.25 -19.29 -0.07
N ARG A 21 0.80 -19.87 -1.14
CA ARG A 21 0.08 -20.83 -1.97
C ARG A 21 -0.29 -22.09 -1.19
N GLU A 22 0.61 -22.58 -0.33
CA GLU A 22 0.34 -23.74 0.52
C GLU A 22 -0.70 -23.40 1.59
N ASN A 23 -0.62 -22.20 2.15
CA ASN A 23 -1.59 -21.71 3.14
C ASN A 23 -3.03 -21.63 2.59
N TYR A 24 -3.18 -21.38 1.29
CA TYR A 24 -4.49 -21.30 0.61
C TYR A 24 -5.00 -22.65 0.08
N GLN A 25 -4.34 -23.78 0.35
CA GLN A 25 -4.79 -25.10 -0.15
C GLN A 25 -6.22 -25.47 0.29
N GLN A 26 -6.65 -25.00 1.45
CA GLN A 26 -8.01 -25.21 1.97
C GLN A 26 -8.99 -24.08 1.58
N GLY A 27 -8.54 -23.15 0.72
CA GLY A 27 -9.25 -21.92 0.39
C GLY A 27 -8.74 -20.72 1.19
N VAL A 28 -8.83 -19.55 0.56
CA VAL A 28 -8.42 -18.26 1.13
C VAL A 28 -9.24 -17.94 2.38
N SER A 29 -10.56 -18.14 2.33
CA SER A 29 -11.47 -17.88 3.45
C SER A 29 -11.14 -18.72 4.68
N GLU A 30 -10.86 -20.02 4.50
CA GLU A 30 -10.48 -20.93 5.59
C GLU A 30 -9.16 -20.53 6.25
N TYR A 31 -8.19 -20.07 5.45
CA TYR A 31 -6.94 -19.56 5.98
C TYR A 31 -7.18 -18.32 6.87
N TYR A 32 -7.89 -17.32 6.35
CA TYR A 32 -8.12 -16.08 7.08
C TYR A 32 -9.11 -16.23 8.25
N MET A 33 -10.02 -17.20 8.23
CA MET A 33 -10.82 -17.53 9.41
C MET A 33 -9.94 -17.92 10.60
N LYS A 34 -8.80 -18.60 10.35
CA LYS A 34 -7.89 -19.07 11.41
C LYS A 34 -6.95 -17.97 11.91
N VAL A 35 -6.54 -17.05 11.04
CA VAL A 35 -5.42 -16.13 11.34
C VAL A 35 -5.74 -14.65 11.10
N GLY A 36 -6.92 -14.31 10.58
CA GLY A 36 -7.26 -12.97 10.06
C GLY A 36 -7.12 -11.86 11.10
N SER A 37 -7.51 -12.12 12.35
CA SER A 37 -7.39 -11.16 13.47
C SER A 37 -5.95 -10.82 13.85
N ILE A 38 -4.99 -11.70 13.54
CA ILE A 38 -3.57 -11.51 13.87
C ILE A 38 -2.69 -11.39 12.61
N TYR A 39 -3.27 -11.54 11.42
CA TYR A 39 -2.52 -11.61 10.18
C TYR A 39 -1.67 -10.36 9.97
N ARG A 40 -0.45 -10.59 9.47
CA ARG A 40 0.46 -9.54 9.02
C ARG A 40 0.96 -9.95 7.65
N ASN A 41 0.87 -9.04 6.68
CA ASN A 41 1.42 -9.30 5.36
C ASN A 41 2.96 -9.42 5.45
N PRO A 42 3.56 -10.60 5.19
CA PRO A 42 5.01 -10.77 5.29
C PRO A 42 5.79 -9.97 4.24
N HIS A 43 5.12 -9.49 3.18
CA HIS A 43 5.69 -8.63 2.15
C HIS A 43 5.56 -7.14 2.45
N PHE A 44 4.93 -6.77 3.57
CA PHE A 44 4.63 -5.38 3.89
C PHE A 44 5.83 -4.43 3.77
N PRO A 45 7.08 -4.80 4.14
CA PRO A 45 8.23 -3.91 3.94
C PRO A 45 8.49 -3.53 2.48
N GLY A 46 8.33 -4.47 1.55
CA GLY A 46 8.47 -4.23 0.11
C GLY A 46 7.29 -3.41 -0.43
N VAL A 47 6.06 -3.80 -0.06
CA VAL A 47 4.82 -3.08 -0.41
C VAL A 47 4.93 -1.60 -0.02
N ARG A 48 5.35 -1.34 1.22
CA ARG A 48 5.53 0.01 1.74
C ARG A 48 6.53 0.83 0.91
N ARG A 49 7.63 0.23 0.46
CA ARG A 49 8.62 0.93 -0.37
C ARG A 49 8.05 1.27 -1.74
N CYS A 50 7.39 0.31 -2.40
CA CYS A 50 6.72 0.55 -3.69
C CYS A 50 5.68 1.68 -3.58
N LEU A 51 4.80 1.59 -2.57
CA LEU A 51 3.76 2.59 -2.33
C LEU A 51 4.35 3.97 -2.05
N PHE A 52 5.35 4.09 -1.17
CA PHE A 52 5.95 5.39 -0.90
C PHE A 52 6.67 5.98 -2.11
N GLN A 53 7.38 5.18 -2.90
CA GLN A 53 8.00 5.69 -4.12
C GLN A 53 6.96 6.21 -5.11
N TRP A 54 5.88 5.46 -5.31
CA TRP A 54 4.78 5.87 -6.17
C TRP A 54 4.07 7.12 -5.65
N LEU A 55 3.69 7.15 -4.37
CA LEU A 55 2.99 8.28 -3.74
C LEU A 55 3.81 9.57 -3.77
N ASN A 56 5.13 9.48 -3.58
CA ASN A 56 6.01 10.65 -3.70
C ASN A 56 6.01 11.21 -5.13
N ARG A 57 6.07 10.32 -6.12
CA ARG A 57 6.04 10.71 -7.53
C ARG A 57 4.69 11.30 -7.89
N TRP A 58 3.60 10.64 -7.50
CA TRP A 58 2.23 11.12 -7.65
C TRP A 58 2.04 12.51 -7.05
N TRP A 59 2.49 12.72 -5.82
CA TRP A 59 2.40 14.02 -5.16
C TRP A 59 3.16 15.11 -5.93
N GLN A 60 4.38 14.83 -6.40
CA GLN A 60 5.17 15.79 -7.18
C GLN A 60 4.46 16.22 -8.47
N MET A 61 3.70 15.31 -9.09
CA MET A 61 3.08 15.54 -10.39
C MET A 61 1.65 16.09 -10.28
N GLU A 62 0.89 15.66 -9.27
CA GLU A 62 -0.56 15.91 -9.18
C GLU A 62 -0.95 16.91 -8.08
N SER A 63 -0.08 17.22 -7.11
CA SER A 63 -0.45 18.01 -5.93
C SER A 63 -1.01 19.40 -6.23
N SER A 64 -0.65 20.02 -7.35
CA SER A 64 -1.19 21.31 -7.78
C SER A 64 -2.63 21.25 -8.28
N ILE A 65 -3.11 20.06 -8.63
CA ILE A 65 -4.44 19.80 -9.21
C ILE A 65 -5.40 19.24 -8.15
N LEU A 66 -4.86 18.72 -7.04
CA LEU A 66 -5.67 18.20 -5.94
C LEU A 66 -6.45 19.32 -5.25
N HIS A 67 -7.74 19.09 -5.04
CA HIS A 67 -8.61 19.95 -4.26
C HIS A 67 -8.30 19.83 -2.75
N THR A 68 -8.93 20.68 -1.94
CA THR A 68 -8.71 20.81 -0.49
C THR A 68 -8.94 19.52 0.31
N GLN A 69 -9.64 18.52 -0.23
CA GLN A 69 -9.89 17.25 0.42
C GLN A 69 -9.64 16.09 -0.54
N THR A 70 -8.62 15.28 -0.23
CA THR A 70 -8.29 14.06 -0.98
C THR A 70 -8.97 12.85 -0.33
N VAL A 71 -9.61 11.99 -1.11
CA VAL A 71 -10.19 10.73 -0.65
C VAL A 71 -9.35 9.55 -1.14
N MET A 72 -8.91 8.72 -0.19
CA MET A 72 -8.09 7.54 -0.47
C MET A 72 -8.82 6.28 -0.01
N PHE A 73 -8.95 5.31 -0.92
CA PHE A 73 -9.57 4.02 -0.66
C PHE A 73 -8.52 2.91 -0.56
N ASP A 74 -8.35 2.36 0.63
CA ASP A 74 -7.40 1.29 0.95
C ASP A 74 -8.07 -0.09 0.89
N MET A 75 -7.72 -0.88 -0.12
CA MET A 75 -8.15 -2.25 -0.32
C MET A 75 -7.01 -3.19 0.08
N ALA A 76 -7.00 -3.57 1.36
CA ALA A 76 -6.06 -4.52 1.96
C ALA A 76 -4.59 -4.07 2.10
N CYS A 77 -4.33 -2.79 2.43
CA CYS A 77 -3.02 -2.33 2.88
C CYS A 77 -3.10 -1.55 4.18
N GLU A 78 -1.95 -1.28 4.80
CA GLU A 78 -1.84 -0.54 6.08
C GLU A 78 -0.83 0.59 5.97
N TRP A 79 -0.86 1.29 4.85
CA TRP A 79 0.27 2.13 4.45
C TRP A 79 0.25 3.48 5.19
N TRP A 80 -0.93 4.04 5.47
CA TRP A 80 -1.06 5.41 5.98
C TRP A 80 -0.59 5.58 7.43
N ALA A 81 -1.00 4.70 8.34
CA ALA A 81 -0.68 4.84 9.78
C ALA A 81 0.83 4.79 10.06
N LEU A 82 1.60 4.10 9.22
CA LEU A 82 3.06 4.04 9.32
C LEU A 82 3.76 5.24 8.68
N GLY A 83 3.20 5.82 7.62
CA GLY A 83 3.71 7.06 7.02
C GLY A 83 3.71 8.22 8.01
N ARG A 84 2.60 8.41 8.74
CA ARG A 84 2.50 9.45 9.78
C ARG A 84 3.48 9.25 10.94
N LYS A 85 3.55 8.04 11.50
CA LYS A 85 4.50 7.72 12.59
C LYS A 85 5.96 7.98 12.18
N PHE A 86 6.32 7.69 10.92
CA PHE A 86 7.66 7.95 10.41
C PHE A 86 7.95 9.45 10.22
N TYR A 87 6.98 10.21 9.71
CA TYR A 87 7.08 11.67 9.59
C TYR A 87 7.20 12.37 10.96
N GLU A 88 6.39 11.96 11.93
CA GLU A 88 6.47 12.48 13.30
C GLU A 88 7.83 12.16 13.93
N SER A 89 8.35 10.95 13.69
CA SER A 89 9.68 10.54 14.16
C SER A 89 10.83 11.28 13.44
N SER A 90 10.64 11.73 12.20
CA SER A 90 11.65 12.50 11.46
C SER A 90 11.66 13.98 11.84
N LYS A 91 10.50 14.57 12.22
CA LYS A 91 10.42 15.92 12.80
C LYS A 91 11.15 16.04 14.15
N GLY A 92 11.29 14.95 14.91
CA GLY A 92 12.04 14.93 16.17
C GLY A 92 13.56 15.01 16.02
N LYS A 93 14.11 14.89 14.80
CA LYS A 93 15.54 15.02 14.52
C LYS A 93 15.81 16.38 13.86
N GLY A 94 15.82 17.42 14.69
CA GLY A 94 16.21 18.78 14.30
C GLY A 94 17.64 18.84 13.75
N THR A 95 17.74 19.44 12.57
CA THR A 95 18.82 20.29 12.03
C THR A 95 20.10 20.41 12.86
N ASP A 96 21.16 19.73 12.42
CA ASP A 96 22.53 20.28 12.44
C ASP A 96 23.48 19.40 11.62
N LYS A 97 23.59 19.63 10.30
CA LYS A 97 24.80 19.28 9.53
C LYS A 97 24.98 20.26 8.37
N SER A 98 26.00 21.12 8.52
CA SER A 98 26.61 21.95 7.48
C SER A 98 27.04 21.13 6.25
N PRO A 99 27.13 21.75 5.06
CA PRO A 99 27.41 21.04 3.82
C PRO A 99 28.90 20.70 3.70
N ALA A 100 29.23 19.41 3.61
CA ALA A 100 30.56 18.90 3.27
C ALA A 100 30.67 18.70 1.73
N PRO A 101 31.89 18.81 1.15
CA PRO A 101 32.07 19.10 -0.27
C PRO A 101 31.87 17.89 -1.20
N LEU A 102 31.51 18.25 -2.44
CA LEU A 102 31.31 17.38 -3.61
C LEU A 102 32.51 16.45 -3.85
N SER A 103 32.28 15.13 -3.84
CA SER A 103 33.24 14.15 -4.35
C SER A 103 32.54 12.93 -4.96
N GLN A 104 32.75 12.81 -6.27
CA GLN A 104 32.74 11.60 -7.12
C GLN A 104 31.42 10.83 -7.33
N ARG A 105 30.83 11.12 -8.51
CA ARG A 105 29.80 10.34 -9.20
C ARG A 105 30.27 8.89 -9.41
N ASN A 106 29.50 7.94 -8.86
CA ASN A 106 29.40 6.58 -9.38
C ASN A 106 28.00 6.41 -9.99
N PRO A 107 27.87 5.84 -11.21
CA PRO A 107 26.58 5.63 -11.84
C PRO A 107 25.85 4.44 -11.20
N GLN A 108 24.54 4.60 -10.98
CA GLN A 108 23.57 3.57 -10.57
C GLN A 108 23.74 2.95 -9.17
N LYS A 109 23.69 3.79 -8.13
CA LYS A 109 23.04 3.36 -6.88
C LYS A 109 21.60 3.85 -6.96
N ASN A 110 20.63 2.94 -6.79
CA ASN A 110 19.20 3.25 -6.63
C ASN A 110 19.08 4.53 -5.82
N ALA A 111 18.74 5.65 -6.48
CA ALA A 111 18.57 6.90 -5.78
C ALA A 111 17.57 6.62 -4.68
N LEU A 112 18.01 6.73 -3.42
CA LEU A 112 17.10 6.78 -2.29
C LEU A 112 16.28 8.02 -2.54
N ILE A 113 15.11 7.85 -3.19
CA ILE A 113 14.13 8.90 -3.39
C ILE A 113 13.76 9.33 -1.99
N THR A 114 14.39 10.40 -1.52
CA THR A 114 14.07 10.99 -0.25
C THR A 114 12.72 11.67 -0.49
N PRO A 115 11.64 11.23 0.17
CA PRO A 115 10.33 11.84 -0.03
C PRO A 115 10.48 13.36 0.16
N PRO A 116 9.91 14.19 -0.73
CA PRO A 116 9.79 15.61 -0.41
C PRO A 116 9.04 15.71 0.92
N PRO A 117 9.50 16.55 1.86
CA PRO A 117 8.84 16.68 3.14
C PRO A 117 7.40 17.14 2.92
N ILE A 118 6.44 16.39 3.45
CA ILE A 118 5.03 16.82 3.49
C ILE A 118 5.00 18.08 4.37
N GLY A 119 4.74 19.23 3.75
CA GLY A 119 4.60 20.49 4.46
C GLY A 119 3.42 20.44 5.43
N PRO A 120 3.42 21.25 6.50
CA PRO A 120 2.28 21.31 7.44
C PRO A 120 0.97 21.76 6.77
N GLU A 121 1.05 22.39 5.60
CA GLU A 121 -0.08 22.84 4.77
C GLU A 121 -0.70 21.72 3.91
N ALA A 122 -0.09 20.54 3.85
CA ALA A 122 -0.63 19.45 3.04
C ALA A 122 -1.94 18.93 3.67
N PRO A 123 -3.06 18.92 2.92
CA PRO A 123 -4.32 18.47 3.46
C PRO A 123 -4.23 17.00 3.87
N GLN A 124 -4.82 16.67 5.01
CA GLN A 124 -4.90 15.28 5.45
C GLN A 124 -5.94 14.56 4.57
N PRO A 125 -5.56 13.45 3.89
CA PRO A 125 -6.52 12.67 3.13
C PRO A 125 -7.54 12.03 4.06
N THR A 126 -8.78 11.98 3.59
CA THR A 126 -9.83 11.13 4.16
C THR A 126 -9.57 9.70 3.70
N ILE A 127 -9.40 8.78 4.64
CA ILE A 127 -9.12 7.38 4.32
C ILE A 127 -10.34 6.56 4.63
N VAL A 128 -10.75 5.78 3.63
CA VAL A 128 -11.72 4.71 3.75
C VAL A 128 -11.00 3.41 3.46
N ALA A 129 -11.36 2.33 4.15
CA ALA A 129 -10.67 1.07 4.04
C ALA A 129 -11.65 -0.09 4.01
N THR A 130 -11.26 -1.14 3.29
CA THR A 130 -11.96 -2.41 3.33
C THR A 130 -11.00 -3.58 3.29
N ASP A 131 -11.33 -4.60 4.08
CA ASP A 131 -10.69 -5.90 4.06
C ASP A 131 -11.68 -6.95 4.61
N PRO A 132 -12.20 -7.87 3.78
CA PRO A 132 -13.19 -8.86 4.22
C PRO A 132 -12.60 -9.87 5.22
N PHE A 133 -11.28 -9.97 5.32
CA PHE A 133 -10.57 -11.00 6.07
C PHE A 133 -9.83 -10.45 7.29
N THR A 134 -9.32 -9.22 7.20
CA THR A 134 -8.41 -8.65 8.23
C THR A 134 -8.86 -7.30 8.79
N SER A 135 -10.13 -6.90 8.60
CA SER A 135 -10.70 -5.65 9.12
C SER A 135 -10.45 -5.41 10.61
N ALA A 136 -10.64 -6.43 11.46
CA ALA A 136 -10.36 -6.34 12.90
C ALA A 136 -8.88 -6.03 13.18
N ALA A 137 -7.98 -6.77 12.51
CA ALA A 137 -6.55 -6.59 12.66
C ALA A 137 -6.10 -5.20 12.15
N TYR A 138 -6.72 -4.72 11.07
CA TYR A 138 -6.52 -3.38 10.51
C TYR A 138 -6.88 -2.30 11.53
N PHE A 139 -8.06 -2.40 12.15
CA PHE A 139 -8.52 -1.44 13.16
C PHE A 139 -7.56 -1.40 14.36
N ASP A 140 -7.15 -2.57 14.88
CA ASP A 140 -6.22 -2.66 16.01
C ASP A 140 -4.89 -1.94 15.76
N ARG A 141 -4.43 -1.88 14.50
CA ARG A 141 -3.13 -1.28 14.13
C ARG A 141 -3.21 0.19 13.75
N THR A 142 -4.27 0.57 13.07
CA THR A 142 -4.40 1.90 12.45
C THR A 142 -5.32 2.83 13.22
N SER A 143 -6.21 2.25 14.06
CA SER A 143 -7.35 2.92 14.69
C SER A 143 -8.31 3.59 13.69
N LEU A 144 -8.25 3.18 12.41
CA LEU A 144 -9.15 3.65 11.37
C LEU A 144 -10.25 2.60 11.12
N PRO A 145 -11.50 3.02 10.87
CA PRO A 145 -12.56 2.11 10.45
C PRO A 145 -12.19 1.34 9.19
N CYS A 146 -12.57 0.07 9.13
CA CYS A 146 -12.37 -0.80 7.99
C CYS A 146 -13.60 -1.68 7.79
N SER A 147 -14.28 -1.50 6.65
CA SER A 147 -15.43 -2.34 6.32
C SER A 147 -14.98 -3.76 5.96
N ALA A 148 -15.88 -4.73 6.11
CA ALA A 148 -15.64 -6.11 5.68
C ALA A 148 -16.14 -6.37 4.24
N LEU A 149 -16.17 -5.36 3.37
CA LEU A 149 -16.63 -5.50 1.99
C LEU A 149 -15.64 -6.37 1.20
N SER A 150 -16.18 -7.37 0.53
CA SER A 150 -15.47 -8.22 -0.41
C SER A 150 -15.34 -7.52 -1.78
N PHE A 151 -14.50 -8.07 -2.65
CA PHE A 151 -14.43 -7.61 -4.04
C PHE A 151 -15.75 -7.76 -4.78
N ARG A 152 -16.58 -8.74 -4.42
CA ARG A 152 -17.90 -8.90 -5.00
C ARG A 152 -18.83 -7.76 -4.59
N ASP A 153 -18.84 -7.39 -3.31
CA ASP A 153 -19.65 -6.27 -2.83
C ASP A 153 -19.23 -4.97 -3.53
N ILE A 154 -17.92 -4.74 -3.67
CA ILE A 154 -17.41 -3.57 -4.40
C ILE A 154 -17.85 -3.60 -5.86
N ALA A 155 -17.78 -4.75 -6.54
CA ALA A 155 -18.24 -4.90 -7.93
C ALA A 155 -19.77 -4.71 -8.09
N GLU A 156 -20.54 -4.89 -7.02
CA GLU A 156 -21.98 -4.62 -6.96
C GLU A 156 -22.30 -3.15 -6.59
N GLY A 157 -21.26 -2.30 -6.42
CA GLY A 157 -21.38 -0.87 -6.17
C GLY A 157 -21.33 -0.46 -4.69
N PHE A 158 -21.06 -1.39 -3.77
CA PHE A 158 -20.92 -1.06 -2.35
C PHE A 158 -19.55 -0.42 -2.07
N LEU A 159 -19.56 0.77 -1.47
CA LEU A 159 -18.35 1.47 -1.04
C LEU A 159 -18.38 1.73 0.49
N PRO A 160 -17.22 1.75 1.16
CA PRO A 160 -17.14 2.06 2.59
C PRO A 160 -17.46 3.53 2.89
N ALA A 161 -18.34 3.82 3.85
CA ALA A 161 -18.63 5.22 4.19
C ALA A 161 -17.46 5.87 4.98
N PRO A 162 -17.09 7.13 4.68
CA PRO A 162 -16.11 7.88 5.47
C PRO A 162 -16.41 7.89 6.97
N GLY A 163 -15.45 7.44 7.78
CA GLY A 163 -15.57 7.44 9.24
C GLY A 163 -16.46 6.36 9.83
N SER A 164 -16.97 5.41 9.03
CA SER A 164 -17.81 4.30 9.49
C SER A 164 -17.27 2.95 9.05
N THR A 165 -17.72 1.87 9.68
CA THR A 165 -17.52 0.49 9.21
C THR A 165 -18.65 0.03 8.29
N GLU A 166 -19.66 0.87 8.07
CA GLU A 166 -20.83 0.58 7.25
C GLU A 166 -20.54 0.86 5.77
N SER A 167 -21.30 0.19 4.91
CA SER A 167 -21.28 0.45 3.47
C SER A 167 -22.44 1.36 3.07
N THR A 168 -22.22 2.14 2.02
CA THR A 168 -23.28 2.94 1.40
C THR A 168 -23.52 2.40 -0.01
N ALA A 169 -24.74 1.92 -0.26
CA ALA A 169 -25.20 1.63 -1.63
C ALA A 169 -25.63 2.91 -2.37
N ASP A 170 -25.82 4.01 -1.63
CA ASP A 170 -26.34 5.26 -2.17
C ASP A 170 -25.20 6.10 -2.76
N ALA A 171 -24.77 5.72 -3.97
CA ALA A 171 -23.69 6.35 -4.73
C ALA A 171 -23.98 7.80 -5.14
N THR A 172 -25.20 8.31 -4.93
CA THR A 172 -25.63 9.62 -5.42
C THR A 172 -24.85 10.80 -4.83
N HIS A 173 -24.19 10.61 -3.68
CA HIS A 173 -23.39 11.64 -3.00
C HIS A 173 -22.02 11.15 -2.52
N TYR A 174 -21.56 9.99 -2.99
CA TYR A 174 -20.25 9.51 -2.59
C TYR A 174 -19.15 10.37 -3.25
N PRO A 175 -18.18 10.91 -2.49
CA PRO A 175 -17.14 11.75 -3.07
C PRO A 175 -16.30 10.91 -4.04
N THR A 176 -15.92 11.51 -5.18
CA THR A 176 -15.00 10.86 -6.11
C THR A 176 -13.72 10.46 -5.39
N ILE A 177 -13.29 9.21 -5.55
CA ILE A 177 -12.09 8.68 -4.92
C ILE A 177 -10.89 9.15 -5.75
N ASP A 178 -9.95 9.87 -5.14
CA ASP A 178 -8.76 10.31 -5.85
C ASP A 178 -7.82 9.14 -6.10
N LEU A 179 -7.71 8.24 -5.14
CA LEU A 179 -6.73 7.16 -5.16
C LEU A 179 -7.25 5.89 -4.49
N ILE A 180 -7.28 4.80 -5.26
CA ILE A 180 -7.47 3.44 -4.74
C ILE A 180 -6.09 2.78 -4.64
N ILE A 181 -5.82 2.14 -3.50
CA ILE A 181 -4.65 1.29 -3.31
C ILE A 181 -5.12 -0.13 -3.06
N CYS A 182 -4.78 -1.05 -3.96
CA CYS A 182 -5.01 -2.48 -3.78
C CYS A 182 -3.67 -3.19 -3.62
N SER A 183 -3.35 -3.59 -2.39
CA SER A 183 -2.06 -4.22 -2.09
C SER A 183 -2.22 -5.69 -1.78
N PHE A 184 -1.53 -6.55 -2.54
CA PHE A 184 -1.43 -7.98 -2.29
C PHE A 184 -2.80 -8.69 -2.16
N ALA A 185 -3.84 -8.16 -2.80
CA ALA A 185 -5.19 -8.71 -2.67
C ALA A 185 -5.87 -8.97 -4.03
N LEU A 186 -5.58 -8.18 -5.07
CA LEU A 186 -6.26 -8.34 -6.37
C LEU A 186 -6.07 -9.75 -7.00
N HIS A 187 -4.98 -10.44 -6.66
CA HIS A 187 -4.73 -11.81 -7.12
C HIS A 187 -5.66 -12.87 -6.50
N LEU A 188 -6.45 -12.50 -5.49
CA LEU A 188 -7.47 -13.36 -4.89
C LEU A 188 -8.74 -13.42 -5.76
N VAL A 189 -8.89 -12.53 -6.74
CA VAL A 189 -9.96 -12.63 -7.75
C VAL A 189 -9.51 -13.62 -8.83
N GLU A 190 -10.05 -14.83 -8.78
CA GLU A 190 -9.64 -15.91 -9.67
C GLU A 190 -10.31 -15.83 -11.05
N SER A 191 -11.55 -15.34 -11.10
CA SER A 191 -12.34 -15.25 -12.32
C SER A 191 -12.06 -13.94 -13.07
N PRO A 192 -11.69 -13.99 -14.36
CA PRO A 192 -11.55 -12.78 -15.19
C PRO A 192 -12.82 -11.92 -15.26
N SER A 193 -14.01 -12.54 -15.18
CA SER A 193 -15.28 -11.81 -15.23
C SER A 193 -15.56 -11.06 -13.94
N GLU A 194 -15.22 -11.65 -12.79
CA GLU A 194 -15.32 -10.97 -11.49
C GLU A 194 -14.30 -9.82 -11.43
N LEU A 195 -13.09 -10.05 -11.91
CA LEU A 195 -12.05 -9.03 -11.96
C LEU A 195 -12.44 -7.86 -12.88
N PHE A 196 -13.02 -8.16 -14.04
CA PHE A 196 -13.57 -7.13 -14.93
C PHE A 196 -14.65 -6.30 -14.22
N SER A 197 -15.61 -6.96 -13.58
CA SER A 197 -16.73 -6.27 -12.91
C SER A 197 -16.23 -5.36 -11.79
N LEU A 198 -15.28 -5.84 -10.98
CA LEU A 198 -14.61 -5.06 -9.95
C LEU A 198 -13.90 -3.83 -10.56
N LEU A 199 -13.04 -4.04 -11.56
CA LEU A 199 -12.24 -2.96 -12.12
C LEU A 199 -13.09 -1.91 -12.84
N TRP A 200 -14.15 -2.34 -13.51
CA TRP A 200 -15.11 -1.46 -14.14
C TRP A 200 -15.80 -0.56 -13.12
N GLU A 201 -16.29 -1.14 -12.03
CA GLU A 201 -16.95 -0.38 -10.96
C GLU A 201 -15.98 0.61 -10.31
N LEU A 202 -14.75 0.17 -10.01
CA LEU A 202 -13.72 1.07 -9.47
C LEU A 202 -13.39 2.22 -10.43
N SER A 203 -13.38 1.99 -11.75
CA SER A 203 -13.05 3.03 -12.74
C SER A 203 -14.08 4.14 -12.82
N SER A 204 -15.34 3.84 -12.47
CA SER A 204 -16.41 4.84 -12.44
C SER A 204 -16.35 5.72 -11.20
N ASN A 205 -15.65 5.27 -10.16
CA ASN A 205 -15.62 5.92 -8.85
C ASN A 205 -14.28 6.57 -8.50
N ALA A 206 -13.21 6.29 -9.27
CA ALA A 206 -11.86 6.71 -8.90
C ALA A 206 -10.99 7.19 -10.06
N ARG A 207 -10.04 8.08 -9.72
CA ARG A 207 -9.07 8.64 -10.69
C ARG A 207 -7.83 7.76 -10.85
N TRP A 208 -7.29 7.27 -9.75
CA TRP A 208 -6.07 6.46 -9.73
C TRP A 208 -6.33 5.10 -9.08
N LEU A 209 -5.79 4.04 -9.70
CA LEU A 209 -5.73 2.71 -9.12
C LEU A 209 -4.27 2.26 -9.05
N VAL A 210 -3.79 2.01 -7.84
CA VAL A 210 -2.44 1.52 -7.57
C VAL A 210 -2.52 0.07 -7.14
N ILE A 211 -1.92 -0.81 -7.92
CA ILE A 211 -1.87 -2.25 -7.64
C ILE A 211 -0.45 -2.62 -7.26
N VAL A 212 -0.29 -3.17 -6.06
CA VAL A 212 0.99 -3.75 -5.61
C VAL A 212 0.81 -5.24 -5.47
N ALA A 213 1.39 -6.02 -6.39
CA ALA A 213 1.20 -7.46 -6.45
C ALA A 213 2.49 -8.24 -6.16
N PRO A 214 2.41 -9.48 -5.62
CA PRO A 214 3.57 -10.36 -5.47
C PRO A 214 4.19 -10.82 -6.80
N HIS A 215 3.44 -10.72 -7.88
CA HIS A 215 3.75 -11.26 -9.20
C HIS A 215 2.92 -10.54 -10.26
N LYS A 216 3.20 -10.80 -11.55
CA LYS A 216 2.51 -10.23 -12.72
C LYS A 216 1.03 -10.60 -12.90
N LYS A 217 0.35 -11.03 -11.83
CA LYS A 217 -1.08 -11.38 -11.82
C LYS A 217 -1.82 -10.56 -10.77
N PRO A 218 -3.08 -10.18 -11.05
CA PRO A 218 -3.82 -10.53 -12.26
C PRO A 218 -3.43 -9.69 -13.49
N GLU A 219 -3.70 -10.23 -14.68
CA GLU A 219 -3.52 -9.52 -15.95
C GLU A 219 -4.76 -8.65 -16.21
N ILE A 220 -4.55 -7.36 -16.39
CA ILE A 220 -5.61 -6.39 -16.70
C ILE A 220 -5.53 -6.07 -18.18
N LYS A 221 -6.68 -6.09 -18.86
CA LYS A 221 -6.77 -5.91 -20.31
C LYS A 221 -7.20 -4.49 -20.67
N ASP A 222 -6.91 -4.10 -21.91
CA ASP A 222 -7.48 -2.88 -22.48
C ASP A 222 -9.02 -2.92 -22.46
N GLY A 223 -9.63 -1.77 -22.23
CA GLY A 223 -11.10 -1.63 -22.15
C GLY A 223 -11.71 -2.01 -20.80
N TRP A 224 -10.91 -2.32 -19.78
CA TRP A 224 -11.39 -2.63 -18.42
C TRP A 224 -11.51 -1.39 -17.51
N GLY A 225 -11.67 -0.20 -18.11
CA GLY A 225 -11.85 1.06 -17.39
C GLY A 225 -10.56 1.77 -16.97
N TRP A 226 -9.39 1.17 -17.20
CA TRP A 226 -8.10 1.72 -16.74
C TRP A 226 -7.09 1.87 -17.88
N THR A 227 -6.20 2.84 -17.73
CA THR A 227 -5.04 3.04 -18.61
C THR A 227 -3.76 2.84 -17.79
N LYS A 228 -2.81 2.05 -18.31
CA LYS A 228 -1.51 1.87 -17.65
C LYS A 228 -0.74 3.19 -17.66
N TRP A 229 0.03 3.43 -16.60
CA TRP A 229 0.87 4.63 -16.48
C TRP A 229 2.35 4.24 -16.44
N ASP A 230 3.18 4.92 -17.22
CA ASP A 230 4.63 4.90 -17.02
C ASP A 230 4.95 5.75 -15.79
N VAL A 231 5.36 5.11 -14.70
CA VAL A 231 5.62 5.80 -13.42
C VAL A 231 6.86 6.71 -13.48
N TYR A 232 7.80 6.43 -14.39
CA TYR A 232 9.02 7.21 -14.54
C TYR A 232 8.78 8.46 -15.39
N ASN A 233 8.19 8.29 -16.58
CA ASN A 233 7.88 9.41 -17.47
C ASN A 233 6.61 10.18 -17.08
N TRP A 234 5.75 9.56 -16.27
CA TRP A 234 4.46 10.08 -15.86
C TRP A 234 3.50 10.33 -17.04
N GLU A 235 3.36 9.34 -17.90
CA GLU A 235 2.50 9.40 -19.10
C GLU A 235 1.68 8.11 -19.27
N PRO A 236 0.52 8.18 -19.94
CA PRO A 236 -0.25 6.99 -20.28
C PRO A 236 0.52 6.10 -21.25
N CYS A 237 0.45 4.79 -21.06
CA CYS A 237 1.04 3.77 -21.93
C CYS A 237 0.07 2.62 -22.19
N SER A 238 0.40 1.75 -23.14
CA SER A 238 -0.43 0.57 -23.45
C SER A 238 -0.34 -0.47 -22.33
N MET A 239 -1.44 -1.18 -22.07
CA MET A 239 -1.46 -2.28 -21.11
C MET A 239 -0.48 -3.40 -21.48
N THR A 240 -0.19 -3.56 -22.78
CA THR A 240 0.76 -4.55 -23.31
C THR A 240 2.23 -4.11 -23.23
N ASP A 241 2.51 -2.85 -22.91
CA ASP A 241 3.88 -2.35 -22.91
C ASP A 241 4.68 -2.94 -21.75
N ASN A 242 5.86 -3.48 -22.08
CA ASN A 242 6.82 -4.01 -21.11
C ASN A 242 7.73 -2.90 -20.56
N LEU A 243 7.12 -1.86 -19.99
CA LEU A 243 7.83 -0.78 -19.32
C LEU A 243 8.31 -1.23 -17.92
N PRO A 244 9.40 -0.63 -17.40
CA PRO A 244 9.87 -0.92 -16.05
C PRO A 244 8.81 -0.57 -15.01
N GLU A 245 8.63 -1.46 -14.04
CA GLU A 245 7.73 -1.29 -12.90
C GLU A 245 8.55 -1.00 -11.62
N ILE A 246 7.90 -0.43 -10.59
CA ILE A 246 8.54 -0.27 -9.28
C ILE A 246 8.61 -1.63 -8.58
N LEU A 247 9.83 -2.19 -8.50
CA LEU A 247 10.09 -3.49 -7.89
C LEU A 247 10.95 -3.35 -6.63
N HIS A 248 10.50 -3.98 -5.53
CA HIS A 248 11.28 -4.13 -4.29
C HIS A 248 11.14 -5.56 -3.75
N ASP A 249 12.26 -6.29 -3.74
CA ASP A 249 12.31 -7.64 -3.17
C ASP A 249 12.32 -7.64 -1.64
N ARG A 250 12.01 -8.81 -1.05
CA ARG A 250 12.04 -9.05 0.40
C ARG A 250 13.44 -8.91 1.04
N TYR A 251 14.50 -8.64 0.26
CA TYR A 251 15.87 -8.68 0.77
C TYR A 251 16.49 -7.28 0.88
N VAL A 252 16.53 -6.76 2.11
CA VAL A 252 17.71 -6.04 2.58
C VAL A 252 18.10 -6.74 3.87
N PRO A 253 19.22 -7.49 3.92
CA PRO A 253 19.83 -7.77 5.20
C PRO A 253 20.14 -6.41 5.83
N LEU A 254 19.38 -6.05 6.86
CA LEU A 254 19.70 -4.95 7.75
C LEU A 254 20.85 -5.36 8.69
N SER A 255 21.93 -5.93 8.13
CA SER A 255 23.20 -6.06 8.85
C SER A 255 24.19 -4.95 8.47
N ASP A 256 24.11 -4.33 7.28
CA ASP A 256 25.22 -3.50 6.79
C ASP A 256 24.87 -2.07 6.35
N VAL A 257 23.73 -1.50 6.76
CA VAL A 257 23.38 -0.12 6.36
C VAL A 257 23.02 0.83 7.52
N LEU A 258 22.85 0.35 8.76
CA LEU A 258 22.55 1.26 9.89
C LEU A 258 23.21 0.90 11.24
N LEU A 259 24.26 0.06 11.25
CA LEU A 259 24.97 -0.30 12.49
C LEU A 259 26.43 0.16 12.59
N GLU A 260 27.04 0.75 11.56
CA GLU A 260 28.39 1.34 11.68
C GLU A 260 28.41 2.83 12.03
N ASP A 261 27.35 3.60 11.74
CA ASP A 261 27.35 5.05 12.01
C ASP A 261 26.84 5.45 13.42
N ALA A 262 26.65 4.48 14.33
CA ALA A 262 26.15 4.74 15.68
C ALA A 262 27.02 4.17 16.82
N LEU A 263 28.22 3.67 16.52
CA LEU A 263 29.15 3.17 17.55
C LEU A 263 30.54 3.84 17.57
N ASN A 264 30.76 4.89 16.78
CA ASN A 264 31.96 5.74 16.87
C ASN A 264 31.62 7.22 17.07
N SER A 265 30.88 7.52 18.14
CA SER A 265 30.80 8.86 18.73
C SER A 265 30.86 8.75 20.24
#